data_AF-A0A918QW38-F1
#
_entry.id   AF-A0A918QW38-F1
#
_cell.length_a   1.000
_cell.length_b   1.000
_cell.length_c   1.000
_cell.angle_alpha   90.00
_cell.angle_beta   90.00
_cell.angle_gamma   90.00
#
_symmetry.space_group_name_H-M   'P 1'
#
loop_
_entity.id
_entity.type
_entity.pdbx_description
1 polymer ?
#
loop_
_entity_poly.entity_id
_entity_poly.type
_entity_poly.pdbx_seq_one_letter_code
_entity_poly.pdbx_strand_id
1 'polypeptide(L)' 'MEKLQRLLTARRLYSGKINGRFDWRVEQAVSTFQYNRGIDDEEWGVYGPVTRKALEG' A
#
# COMPACT_ATOMS: atom_id res chain seq x y z
N MET A 1 -0.35 3.37 9.77
CA MET A 1 0.01 2.03 9.23
C MET A 1 -1.16 1.05 9.24
N GLU A 2 -1.95 0.91 10.31
CA GLU A 2 -3.14 0.02 10.25
C GLU A 2 -4.16 0.44 9.18
N LYS A 3 -4.38 1.75 9.02
CA LYS A 3 -5.23 2.30 7.95
C LYS A 3 -4.78 1.82 6.56
N LEU A 4 -3.47 1.88 6.28
CA LEU A 4 -2.89 1.39 5.03
C LEU A 4 -3.23 -0.09 4.81
N GLN A 5 -2.94 -0.94 5.80
CA GLN A 5 -3.25 -2.38 5.72
C GLN A 5 -4.74 -2.64 5.47
N ARG A 6 -5.64 -1.92 6.15
CA ARG A 6 -7.10 -2.00 5.91
C ARG A 6 -7.48 -1.60 4.49
N LEU A 7 -6.92 -0.50 3.97
CA LEU A 7 -7.20 -0.02 2.61
C LEU A 7 -6.70 -0.99 1.53
N LEU A 8 -5.54 -1.62 1.75
CA LEU A 8 -5.00 -2.65 0.86
C LEU A 8 -5.82 -3.95 0.94
N THR A 9 -6.26 -4.36 2.14
CA THR A 9 -7.14 -5.52 2.32
C THR A 9 -8.50 -5.31 1.65
N ALA A 10 -9.10 -4.12 1.77
CA ALA A 10 -10.35 -3.80 1.08
C ALA A 10 -10.24 -3.92 -0.44
N ARG A 11 -9.04 -3.68 -0.99
CA ARG A 11 -8.71 -3.84 -2.41
C ARG A 11 -8.17 -5.23 -2.77
N ARG A 12 -8.20 -6.18 -1.84
CA ARG A 12 -7.68 -7.56 -1.97
C ARG A 12 -6.19 -7.64 -2.30
N LEU A 13 -5.42 -6.60 -1.98
CA LEU A 13 -3.97 -6.55 -2.19
C LEU A 13 -3.17 -7.03 -0.97
N TYR A 14 -3.80 -7.06 0.21
CA TYR A 14 -3.17 -7.51 1.45
C TYR A 14 -4.06 -8.48 2.22
N SER A 15 -3.54 -9.67 2.53
CA SER A 15 -4.24 -10.73 3.28
C SER A 15 -3.61 -11.05 4.63
N GLY A 16 -2.61 -10.26 5.05
CA GLY A 16 -1.94 -10.43 6.34
C GLY A 16 -2.70 -9.84 7.52
N LYS A 17 -2.11 -9.96 8.72
CA LYS A 17 -2.69 -9.38 9.94
C LYS A 17 -2.57 -7.86 9.93
N ILE A 18 -3.65 -7.17 10.26
CA ILE A 18 -3.63 -5.73 10.51
C ILE A 18 -3.01 -5.51 11.90
N ASN A 19 -1.74 -5.12 11.92
CA ASN A 19 -0.94 -4.95 13.15
C ASN A 19 -0.14 -3.63 13.16
N GLY A 20 -0.33 -2.79 12.14
CA GLY A 20 0.34 -1.50 12.04
C GLY A 20 1.83 -1.58 11.72
N ARG A 21 2.39 -2.75 11.45
CA ARG A 21 3.79 -2.91 11.04
C ARG A 21 3.92 -2.85 9.54
N PHE A 22 4.84 -2.04 9.06
CA PHE A 22 5.23 -2.01 7.66
C PHE A 22 6.27 -3.10 7.43
N ASP A 23 5.81 -4.30 7.10
CA ASP A 23 6.67 -5.43 6.75
C ASP A 23 6.75 -5.60 5.23
N TRP A 24 7.59 -6.54 4.77
CA TRP A 24 7.76 -6.83 3.35
C TRP A 24 6.45 -7.21 2.65
N ARG A 25 5.45 -7.74 3.36
CA ARG A 25 4.14 -8.07 2.76
C ARG A 25 3.32 -6.81 2.52
N VAL A 26 3.39 -5.83 3.43
CA VAL A 26 2.78 -4.51 3.23
C VAL A 26 3.47 -3.79 2.07
N GLU A 27 4.80 -3.82 2.03
CA GLU A 27 5.60 -3.25 0.94
C GLU A 27 5.19 -3.82 -0.42
N GLN A 28 5.13 -5.14 -0.58
CA GLN A 28 4.71 -5.81 -1.82
C GLN A 28 3.27 -5.44 -2.23
N ALA A 29 2.37 -5.30 -1.26
CA ALA A 29 0.99 -4.88 -1.52
C ALA A 29 0.91 -3.41 -1.98
N VAL A 30 1.75 -2.54 -1.41
CA VAL A 30 1.91 -1.14 -1.85
C VAL A 30 2.49 -1.08 -3.27
N SER A 31 3.54 -1.84 -3.55
CA SER A 31 4.12 -1.97 -4.88
C SER A 31 3.07 -2.39 -5.91
N THR A 32 2.32 -3.46 -5.62
CA THR A 32 1.25 -3.93 -6.52
C THR A 32 0.19 -2.86 -6.75
N PHE A 33 -0.17 -2.11 -5.71
CA PHE A 33 -1.09 -0.98 -5.85
C PHE A 33 -0.54 0.11 -6.78
N GLN A 34 0.72 0.48 -6.60
CA GLN A 34 1.39 1.53 -7.39
C GLN A 34 1.50 1.15 -8.86
N TYR A 35 1.89 -0.10 -9.14
CA TYR A 35 1.88 -0.66 -10.48
C TYR A 35 0.51 -0.46 -11.17
N ASN A 36 -0.56 -0.90 -10.49
CA ASN A 36 -1.92 -0.84 -11.02
C ASN A 36 -2.43 0.59 -11.20
N ARG A 37 -1.81 1.57 -10.56
CA ARG A 37 -2.17 2.99 -10.63
C ARG A 37 -1.21 3.83 -11.48
N GLY A 38 -0.16 3.23 -12.04
CA GLY A 38 0.88 3.95 -12.77
C GLY A 38 1.59 5.01 -11.92
N ILE A 39 1.81 4.72 -10.64
CA ILE A 39 2.60 5.59 -9.76
C ILE A 39 4.09 5.31 -10.04
N ASP A 40 4.87 6.40 -10.16
CA ASP A 40 6.28 6.39 -10.57
C ASP A 40 7.19 5.55 -9.67
N ASP A 41 8.33 5.15 -10.22
CA ASP A 41 9.25 4.23 -9.61
C ASP A 41 9.90 4.76 -8.33
N GLU A 42 9.96 6.08 -8.18
CA GLU A 42 10.49 6.78 -7.01
C GLU A 42 9.74 6.45 -5.71
N GLU A 43 8.49 5.97 -5.78
CA GLU A 43 7.70 5.60 -4.60
C GLU A 43 7.47 4.08 -4.44
N TRP A 44 8.05 3.18 -5.25
CA TRP A 44 7.75 1.73 -5.17
C TRP A 44 7.89 1.15 -3.77
N GLY A 45 6.84 0.49 -3.30
CA GLY A 45 6.80 -0.13 -1.98
C GLY A 45 6.74 0.87 -0.82
N VAL A 46 6.66 2.17 -1.10
CA VAL A 46 6.65 3.24 -0.09
C VAL A 46 5.27 3.86 0.03
N TYR A 47 4.81 4.06 1.27
CA TYR A 47 3.57 4.80 1.54
C TYR A 47 3.79 6.33 1.58
N GLY A 48 4.31 6.88 0.48
CA GLY A 48 4.63 8.30 0.28
C GLY A 48 3.40 9.17 0.03
N PRO A 49 3.56 10.51 -0.12
CA PRO A 49 2.46 11.44 -0.32
C PRO A 49 1.57 11.11 -1.53
N VAL A 50 2.17 10.70 -2.66
CA VAL A 50 1.41 10.39 -3.89
C VAL A 50 0.59 9.13 -3.67
N THR A 51 1.23 8.07 -3.17
CA THR A 51 0.60 6.79 -2.85
C THR A 51 -0.49 6.94 -1.78
N ARG A 52 -0.26 7.77 -0.76
CA ARG A 52 -1.25 8.09 0.29
C ARG A 52 -2.48 8.75 -0.30
N LYS A 53 -2.31 9.78 -1.13
CA LYS A 53 -3.43 10.46 -1.77
C LYS A 53 -4.24 9.48 -2.64
N ALA A 54 -3.58 8.59 -3.36
CA ALA A 54 -4.24 7.61 -4.22
C ALA A 54 -4.99 6.49 -3.48
N LEU A 55 -4.56 6.14 -2.26
CA LEU A 55 -5.19 5.12 -1.40
C LEU A 55 -6.32 5.69 -0.53
N GLU A 56 -6.18 6.93 -0.07
CA GLU A 56 -7.09 7.58 0.88
C GLU A 56 -8.15 8.47 0.24
N GLY A 57 -7.97 8.89 -1.02
CA GLY A 57 -9.00 9.54 -1.83
C GLY A 57 -10.08 8.57 -2.27
#